data_AF-A0A0P1BGC6-F1
#
_entry.id   AF-A0A0P1BGC6-F1
#
_cell.length_a   1.000
_cell.length_b   1.000
_cell.length_c   1.000
_cell.angle_alpha   90.00
_cell.angle_beta   90.00
_cell.angle_gamma   90.00
#
_symmetry.space_group_name_H-M   'P 1'
#
loop_
_entity.id
_entity.type
_entity.pdbx_description
1 polymer ?
#
loop_
_entity_poly.entity_id
_entity_poly.type
_entity_poly.pdbx_seq_one_letter_code
_entity_poly.pdbx_strand_id
1 'polypeptide(L)'
;MTKLNAPDYSLYLVTSRQLLPPGVDFYDSLRASLKGGVTLVQIREKHADNGELLEIAQKSLKICDEFNVPLLINDNLAVALALPERVGLHIGQEDFPVAKARALLGPKRLLGISVHTVEQAAAARTSGANYAGVGAVYGTLSKANVTEDKVLGPRRAAHVIEALQGFPSVLIGGINQRTAARALFGAAGPAYAPAGIAVISAIVARQDAQEAARELKCIVNAFLSARSSAQKPITSAFGLGASRSQLKVESLVSRSGELLRALREGSPPLIQTLTSHVSSTLSANVTLALSASPIMSHQDAEADDLGNVTGAVVLNIGTIGEEARRGMRAVGSAANRGGKPVVLDPVGVGASAFRRQAVNEIMDHTQITLLKGNAAELGAIAGLTEVQSRGVDSGSGTLRDARGLVLSLARRERCLVLLTGKTDYLSDGEVVITCSNGHALLGAITGSGCALGVAVATGLAAACLASQGSEVKGAGSSIVKAQPDDLLAGALFGILSMTIASELAAARPEVRGPGTFIPALLDELSLMTPETFAQRAKVALE
;
A
#
# COMPACT_ATOMS: atom_id res chain seq x y z
N MET A 1 25.83 -25.63 -25.39
CA MET A 1 26.03 -24.70 -24.26
C MET A 1 24.71 -24.03 -23.95
N THR A 2 24.00 -24.52 -22.93
CA THR A 2 22.73 -23.96 -22.47
C THR A 2 22.97 -22.56 -21.90
N LYS A 3 22.24 -21.54 -22.40
CA LYS A 3 22.16 -20.23 -21.75
C LYS A 3 21.79 -20.48 -20.28
N LEU A 4 22.62 -20.04 -19.32
CA LEU A 4 22.15 -19.98 -17.93
C LEU A 4 20.90 -19.08 -17.95
N ASN A 5 19.76 -19.64 -17.59
CA ASN A 5 18.55 -18.86 -17.38
C ASN A 5 18.85 -17.81 -16.30
N ALA A 6 18.32 -16.59 -16.47
CA ALA A 6 18.44 -15.57 -15.45
C ALA A 6 17.90 -16.11 -14.11
N PRO A 7 18.56 -15.83 -12.97
CA PRO A 7 18.12 -16.35 -11.67
C PRO A 7 16.74 -15.82 -11.28
N ASP A 8 15.96 -16.65 -10.60
CA ASP A 8 14.65 -16.28 -10.04
C ASP A 8 14.85 -15.55 -8.71
N TYR A 9 14.58 -14.24 -8.72
CA TYR A 9 14.73 -13.35 -7.56
C TYR A 9 13.48 -13.25 -6.68
N SER A 10 12.44 -14.04 -6.94
CA SER A 10 11.14 -13.89 -6.27
C SER A 10 11.22 -13.99 -4.74
N LEU A 11 11.83 -15.06 -4.20
CA LEU A 11 12.02 -15.20 -2.76
C LEU A 11 13.49 -15.49 -2.43
N TYR A 12 14.20 -14.45 -2.03
CA TYR A 12 15.62 -14.48 -1.74
C TYR A 12 15.86 -14.58 -0.22
N LEU A 13 16.42 -15.70 0.23
CA LEU A 13 16.83 -15.89 1.62
C LEU A 13 18.24 -15.34 1.86
N VAL A 14 18.37 -14.51 2.89
CA VAL A 14 19.66 -14.13 3.47
C VAL A 14 19.78 -14.82 4.83
N THR A 15 20.81 -15.64 5.02
CA THR A 15 20.94 -16.47 6.23
C THR A 15 21.43 -15.69 7.45
N SER A 16 21.22 -16.24 8.64
CA SER A 16 21.80 -15.72 9.89
C SER A 16 21.69 -16.75 11.02
N ARG A 17 22.77 -17.49 11.33
CA ARG A 17 22.74 -18.49 12.43
C ARG A 17 22.29 -17.93 13.78
N GLN A 18 22.63 -16.68 14.09
CA GLN A 18 22.27 -16.03 15.36
C GLN A 18 20.75 -15.83 15.58
N LEU A 19 19.97 -15.90 14.51
CA LEU A 19 18.52 -15.68 14.58
C LEU A 19 17.73 -16.98 14.61
N LEU A 20 18.41 -18.13 14.58
CA LEU A 20 17.74 -19.43 14.64
C LEU A 20 17.05 -19.61 15.99
N PRO A 21 15.83 -20.15 16.01
CA PRO A 21 15.17 -20.52 17.25
C PRO A 21 15.96 -21.59 18.02
N PRO A 22 15.79 -21.68 19.35
CA PRO A 22 16.39 -22.74 20.14
C PRO A 22 16.02 -24.13 19.60
N GLY A 23 17.01 -25.00 19.45
CA GLY A 23 16.83 -26.38 18.97
C GLY A 23 16.74 -26.55 17.46
N VAL A 24 16.81 -25.47 16.68
CA VAL A 24 16.77 -25.53 15.21
C VAL A 24 18.19 -25.54 14.64
N ASP A 25 18.55 -26.58 13.90
CA ASP A 25 19.81 -26.64 13.15
C ASP A 25 19.78 -25.72 11.91
N PHE A 26 20.94 -25.15 11.60
CA PHE A 26 21.09 -24.23 10.46
C PHE A 26 20.80 -24.88 9.11
N TYR A 27 21.32 -26.09 8.87
CA TYR A 27 21.16 -26.78 7.59
C TYR A 27 19.74 -27.33 7.43
N ASP A 28 19.11 -27.75 8.53
CA ASP A 28 17.70 -28.15 8.50
C ASP A 28 16.78 -26.95 8.26
N SER A 29 17.03 -25.81 8.88
CA SER A 29 16.34 -24.55 8.57
C SER A 29 16.51 -24.14 7.10
N LEU A 30 17.72 -24.27 6.55
CA LEU A 30 17.99 -24.01 5.14
C LEU A 30 17.20 -24.95 4.22
N ARG A 31 17.20 -26.27 4.49
CA ARG A 31 16.40 -27.24 3.72
C ARG A 31 14.90 -26.94 3.81
N ALA A 32 14.40 -26.63 5.00
CA ALA A 32 13.00 -26.27 5.21
C ALA A 32 12.64 -25.01 4.40
N SER A 33 13.49 -23.98 4.42
CA SER A 33 13.30 -22.75 3.65
C SER A 33 13.23 -23.02 2.13
N LEU A 34 14.11 -23.87 1.61
CA LEU A 34 14.13 -24.28 0.20
C LEU A 34 12.86 -25.06 -0.18
N LYS A 35 12.41 -26.00 0.65
CA LYS A 35 11.12 -26.70 0.47
C LYS A 35 9.92 -25.77 0.47
N GLY A 36 10.02 -24.63 1.17
CA GLY A 36 8.98 -23.60 1.20
C GLY A 36 8.95 -22.69 -0.03
N GLY A 37 9.94 -22.80 -0.94
CA GLY A 37 9.95 -22.08 -2.21
C GLY A 37 10.92 -20.89 -2.29
N VAL A 38 11.96 -20.86 -1.44
CA VAL A 38 13.12 -19.97 -1.62
C VAL A 38 13.79 -20.25 -2.97
N THR A 39 14.12 -19.19 -3.71
CA THR A 39 14.65 -19.28 -5.08
C THR A 39 16.06 -18.74 -5.25
N LEU A 40 16.61 -18.12 -4.20
CA LEU A 40 17.99 -17.63 -4.13
C LEU A 40 18.44 -17.64 -2.67
N VAL A 41 19.68 -18.06 -2.40
CA VAL A 41 20.24 -18.08 -1.03
C VAL A 41 21.51 -17.25 -0.98
N GLN A 42 21.65 -16.43 0.07
CA GLN A 42 22.91 -15.76 0.42
C GLN A 42 23.35 -16.18 1.81
N ILE A 43 24.58 -16.67 1.90
CA ILE A 43 25.22 -16.99 3.16
C ILE A 43 25.80 -15.71 3.75
N ARG A 44 25.35 -15.38 4.97
CA ARG A 44 25.80 -14.21 5.70
C ARG A 44 26.13 -14.57 7.15
N GLU A 45 27.43 -14.64 7.44
CA GLU A 45 27.98 -14.92 8.76
C GLU A 45 28.93 -13.79 9.16
N LYS A 46 28.49 -12.90 10.07
CA LYS A 46 29.26 -11.70 10.45
C LYS A 46 30.49 -11.98 11.31
N HIS A 47 30.48 -13.10 12.02
CA HIS A 47 31.48 -13.42 13.04
C HIS A 47 32.31 -14.66 12.71
N ALA A 48 31.97 -15.34 11.61
CA ALA A 48 32.76 -16.46 11.12
C ALA A 48 34.03 -15.93 10.46
N ASP A 49 35.16 -16.59 10.70
CA ASP A 49 36.35 -16.37 9.90
C ASP A 49 36.19 -16.96 8.49
N ASN A 50 37.17 -16.72 7.61
CA ASN A 50 37.11 -17.19 6.23
C ASN A 50 37.05 -18.71 6.11
N GLY A 51 37.68 -19.45 7.03
CA GLY A 51 37.70 -20.92 7.02
C GLY A 51 36.33 -21.48 7.40
N GLU A 52 35.77 -20.98 8.49
CA GLU A 52 34.43 -21.36 8.94
C GLU A 52 33.36 -20.97 7.91
N LEU A 53 33.42 -19.75 7.37
CA LEU A 53 32.48 -19.30 6.33
C LEU A 53 32.58 -20.16 5.07
N LEU A 54 33.78 -20.55 4.66
CA LEU A 54 33.98 -21.44 3.51
C LEU A 54 33.37 -22.82 3.77
N GLU A 55 33.56 -23.40 4.96
CA GLU A 55 32.98 -24.70 5.31
C GLU A 55 31.45 -24.65 5.31
N ILE A 56 30.86 -23.61 5.91
CA ILE A 56 29.41 -23.39 5.92
C ILE A 56 28.90 -23.26 4.48
N ALA A 57 29.55 -22.41 3.67
CA ALA A 57 29.16 -22.20 2.28
C ALA A 57 29.24 -23.48 1.45
N GLN A 58 30.25 -24.32 1.64
CA GLN A 58 30.37 -25.60 0.93
C GLN A 58 29.24 -26.57 1.29
N LYS A 59 28.90 -26.68 2.58
CA LYS A 59 27.78 -27.53 3.04
C LYS A 59 26.43 -26.99 2.55
N SER A 60 26.21 -25.69 2.65
CA SER A 60 25.01 -25.03 2.12
C SER A 60 24.88 -25.14 0.62
N LEU A 61 25.98 -25.09 -0.14
CA LEU A 61 25.98 -25.24 -1.60
C LEU A 61 25.46 -26.62 -2.00
N LYS A 62 25.92 -27.69 -1.33
CA LYS A 62 25.41 -29.05 -1.59
C LYS A 62 23.90 -29.12 -1.42
N ILE A 63 23.38 -28.52 -0.34
CA ILE A 63 21.94 -28.46 -0.08
C ILE A 63 21.23 -27.64 -1.17
N CYS A 64 21.75 -26.47 -1.55
CA CYS A 64 21.12 -25.66 -2.58
C CYS A 64 21.11 -26.34 -3.96
N ASP A 65 22.16 -27.12 -4.27
CA ASP A 65 22.24 -27.93 -5.50
C ASP A 65 21.13 -28.99 -5.56
N GLU A 66 20.72 -29.60 -4.42
CA GLU A 66 19.59 -30.54 -4.35
C GLU A 66 18.26 -29.93 -4.84
N PHE A 67 18.11 -28.61 -4.68
CA PHE A 67 16.91 -27.85 -5.05
C PHE A 67 17.09 -27.02 -6.33
N ASN A 68 18.25 -27.08 -6.99
CA ASN A 68 18.63 -26.22 -8.12
C ASN A 68 18.52 -24.72 -7.80
N VAL A 69 18.85 -24.33 -6.56
CA VAL A 69 18.79 -22.94 -6.11
C VAL A 69 20.20 -22.32 -6.10
N PRO A 70 20.41 -21.14 -6.73
CA PRO A 70 21.70 -20.47 -6.69
C PRO A 70 22.09 -19.99 -5.28
N LEU A 71 23.40 -19.99 -5.01
CA LEU A 71 24.00 -19.54 -3.75
C LEU A 71 24.94 -18.35 -3.96
N LEU A 72 24.89 -17.41 -3.02
CA LEU A 72 25.70 -16.20 -2.97
C LEU A 72 26.46 -16.14 -1.64
N ILE A 73 27.63 -15.50 -1.64
CA ILE A 73 28.34 -15.09 -0.44
C ILE A 73 28.10 -13.59 -0.20
N ASN A 74 27.88 -13.21 1.05
CA ASN A 74 27.78 -11.82 1.47
C ASN A 74 29.18 -11.23 1.75
N ASP A 75 29.51 -10.12 1.09
CA ASP A 75 30.65 -9.22 1.24
C ASP A 75 32.06 -9.83 1.03
N ASN A 76 32.25 -11.11 1.33
CA ASN A 76 33.54 -11.78 1.35
C ASN A 76 33.96 -12.33 -0.03
N LEU A 77 34.65 -11.48 -0.80
CA LEU A 77 35.16 -11.82 -2.13
C LEU A 77 36.12 -13.02 -2.12
N ALA A 78 36.99 -13.13 -1.11
CA ALA A 78 37.98 -14.21 -1.04
C ALA A 78 37.31 -15.59 -0.92
N VAL A 79 36.33 -15.72 -0.04
CA VAL A 79 35.56 -16.97 0.08
C VAL A 79 34.75 -17.26 -1.18
N ALA A 80 34.14 -16.24 -1.80
CA ALA A 80 33.44 -16.44 -3.07
C ALA A 80 34.39 -16.99 -4.16
N LEU A 81 35.60 -16.44 -4.29
CA LEU A 81 36.60 -16.90 -5.26
C LEU A 81 37.10 -18.33 -4.99
N ALA A 82 37.15 -18.75 -3.72
CA ALA A 82 37.51 -20.11 -3.33
C ALA A 82 36.42 -21.15 -3.64
N LEU A 83 35.20 -20.71 -4.00
CA LEU A 83 34.08 -21.57 -4.37
C LEU A 83 33.91 -21.69 -5.90
N PRO A 84 33.19 -22.73 -6.38
CA PRO A 84 32.93 -22.93 -7.80
C PRO A 84 32.28 -21.70 -8.48
N GLU A 85 32.47 -21.54 -9.79
CA GLU A 85 31.96 -20.39 -10.56
C GLU A 85 30.44 -20.17 -10.51
N ARG A 86 29.66 -21.17 -10.10
CA ARG A 86 28.20 -20.99 -9.91
C ARG A 86 27.85 -20.21 -8.64
N VAL A 87 28.78 -20.08 -7.69
CA VAL A 87 28.59 -19.28 -6.48
C VAL A 87 28.90 -17.82 -6.78
N GLY A 88 27.92 -16.97 -6.52
CA GLY A 88 28.07 -15.53 -6.71
C GLY A 88 28.45 -14.78 -5.43
N LEU A 89 28.48 -13.46 -5.55
CA LEU A 89 28.80 -12.52 -4.49
C LEU A 89 27.72 -11.44 -4.43
N HIS A 90 27.44 -10.94 -3.23
CA HIS A 90 26.71 -9.69 -3.05
C HIS A 90 27.55 -8.79 -2.16
N ILE A 91 27.58 -7.50 -2.47
CA ILE A 91 28.37 -6.51 -1.73
C ILE A 91 27.52 -5.30 -1.38
N GLY A 92 27.82 -4.69 -0.24
CA GLY A 92 27.35 -3.38 0.16
C GLY A 92 28.13 -2.23 -0.49
N GLN A 93 27.72 -1.01 -0.15
CA GLN A 93 28.33 0.22 -0.68
C GLN A 93 29.69 0.54 -0.06
N GLU A 94 29.95 0.07 1.16
CA GLU A 94 31.19 0.30 1.90
C GLU A 94 32.20 -0.86 1.75
N ASP A 95 31.82 -1.91 1.03
CA ASP A 95 32.63 -3.11 0.83
C ASP A 95 33.58 -2.97 -0.37
N PHE A 96 34.14 -4.10 -0.81
CA PHE A 96 35.07 -4.13 -1.95
C PHE A 96 34.42 -3.53 -3.22
N PRO A 97 35.08 -2.60 -3.93
CA PRO A 97 34.47 -1.91 -5.07
C PRO A 97 33.93 -2.86 -6.15
N VAL A 98 32.65 -2.70 -6.48
CA VAL A 98 31.90 -3.57 -7.41
C VAL A 98 32.59 -3.80 -8.76
N ALA A 99 33.17 -2.74 -9.35
CA ALA A 99 33.86 -2.86 -10.63
C ALA A 99 35.12 -3.74 -10.53
N LYS A 100 35.85 -3.64 -9.41
CA LYS A 100 37.03 -4.48 -9.14
C LYS A 100 36.62 -5.91 -8.81
N ALA A 101 35.54 -6.10 -8.04
CA ALA A 101 34.98 -7.42 -7.78
C ALA A 101 34.59 -8.12 -9.09
N ARG A 102 33.91 -7.40 -10.01
CA ARG A 102 33.56 -7.92 -11.34
C ARG A 102 34.79 -8.35 -12.13
N ALA A 103 35.86 -7.55 -12.14
CA ALA A 103 37.09 -7.90 -12.85
C ALA A 103 37.70 -9.23 -12.34
N LEU A 104 37.65 -9.48 -11.03
CA LEU A 104 38.18 -10.71 -10.41
C LEU A 104 37.24 -11.92 -10.57
N LEU A 105 35.93 -11.70 -10.47
CA LEU A 105 34.91 -12.76 -10.58
C LEU A 105 34.66 -13.22 -12.02
N GLY A 106 35.10 -12.43 -13.01
CA GLY A 106 34.80 -12.66 -14.42
C GLY A 106 33.35 -12.33 -14.79
N PRO A 107 32.95 -12.51 -16.06
CA PRO A 107 31.67 -12.01 -16.57
C PRO A 107 30.45 -12.86 -16.20
N LYS A 108 30.66 -14.12 -15.78
CA LYS A 108 29.57 -15.10 -15.61
C LYS A 108 29.03 -15.19 -14.18
N ARG A 109 29.90 -15.01 -13.17
CA ARG A 109 29.51 -15.13 -11.76
C ARG A 109 28.45 -14.09 -11.40
N LEU A 110 27.44 -14.50 -10.64
CA LEU A 110 26.40 -13.59 -10.20
C LEU A 110 26.98 -12.56 -9.20
N LEU A 111 26.71 -11.28 -9.42
CA LEU A 111 27.15 -10.18 -8.55
C LEU A 111 25.97 -9.28 -8.21
N GLY A 112 25.67 -9.13 -6.93
CA GLY A 112 24.68 -8.19 -6.41
C GLY A 112 25.31 -6.96 -5.76
N ILE A 113 24.60 -5.83 -5.79
CA ILE A 113 24.99 -4.59 -5.10
C ILE A 113 23.82 -4.05 -4.27
N SER A 114 24.08 -3.62 -3.04
CA SER A 114 23.07 -2.91 -2.23
C SER A 114 22.87 -1.48 -2.74
N VAL A 115 21.63 -0.99 -2.79
CA VAL A 115 21.26 0.34 -3.27
C VAL A 115 20.27 1.00 -2.31
N HIS A 116 20.51 2.27 -2.00
CA HIS A 116 19.73 3.08 -1.07
C HIS A 116 19.18 4.36 -1.70
N THR A 117 19.78 4.86 -2.78
CA THR A 117 19.40 6.15 -3.39
C THR A 117 19.24 6.04 -4.90
N VAL A 118 18.63 7.07 -5.50
CA VAL A 118 18.45 7.19 -6.96
C VAL A 118 19.80 7.23 -7.67
N GLU A 119 20.79 7.90 -7.09
CA GLU A 119 22.15 8.03 -7.63
C GLU A 119 22.85 6.66 -7.62
N GLN A 120 22.72 5.93 -6.51
CA GLN A 120 23.25 4.56 -6.41
C GLN A 120 22.56 3.60 -7.38
N ALA A 121 21.24 3.74 -7.59
CA ALA A 121 20.52 2.97 -8.59
C ALA A 121 21.05 3.24 -10.00
N ALA A 122 21.24 4.51 -10.35
CA ALA A 122 21.80 4.87 -11.65
C ALA A 122 23.20 4.26 -11.85
N ALA A 123 24.06 4.33 -10.85
CA ALA A 123 25.41 3.77 -10.87
C ALA A 123 25.42 2.23 -10.93
N ALA A 124 24.48 1.55 -10.26
CA ALA A 124 24.40 0.10 -10.23
C ALA A 124 24.29 -0.51 -11.64
N ARG A 125 23.57 0.15 -12.55
CA ARG A 125 23.35 -0.33 -13.93
C ARG A 125 24.63 -0.45 -14.75
N THR A 126 25.61 0.41 -14.49
CA THR A 126 26.89 0.45 -15.22
C THR A 126 28.04 -0.14 -14.41
N SER A 127 27.76 -0.66 -13.21
CA SER A 127 28.78 -1.14 -12.26
C SER A 127 29.38 -2.50 -12.59
N GLY A 128 28.73 -3.26 -13.49
CA GLY A 128 29.01 -4.66 -13.74
C GLY A 128 28.28 -5.63 -12.79
N ALA A 129 27.46 -5.15 -11.86
CA ALA A 129 26.51 -5.99 -11.12
C ALA A 129 25.43 -6.57 -12.05
N ASN A 130 24.78 -7.64 -11.60
CA ASN A 130 23.67 -8.29 -12.30
C ASN A 130 22.30 -7.90 -11.72
N TYR A 131 22.25 -7.52 -10.44
CA TYR A 131 21.03 -7.10 -9.77
C TYR A 131 21.31 -6.20 -8.56
N ALA A 132 20.27 -5.52 -8.09
CA ALA A 132 20.34 -4.61 -6.94
C ALA A 132 19.49 -5.10 -5.76
N GLY A 133 20.00 -4.97 -4.54
CA GLY A 133 19.22 -5.07 -3.31
C GLY A 133 18.79 -3.68 -2.84
N VAL A 134 17.51 -3.35 -2.98
CA VAL A 134 16.96 -2.04 -2.62
C VAL A 134 16.43 -2.07 -1.19
N GLY A 135 17.01 -1.29 -0.28
CA GLY A 135 16.64 -1.31 1.13
C GLY A 135 17.35 -0.25 1.95
N ALA A 136 17.19 -0.20 3.27
CA ALA A 136 16.20 -0.95 4.02
C ALA A 136 14.80 -0.36 3.79
N VAL A 137 13.82 -1.19 3.40
CA VAL A 137 12.44 -0.71 3.14
C VAL A 137 11.73 -0.37 4.46
N TYR A 138 11.93 -1.16 5.50
CA TYR A 138 11.46 -0.91 6.86
C TYR A 138 12.61 -1.00 7.86
N GLY A 139 12.38 -0.52 9.09
CA GLY A 139 13.30 -0.74 10.21
C GLY A 139 13.55 -2.23 10.45
N THR A 140 14.78 -2.59 10.81
CA THR A 140 15.18 -3.99 11.07
C THR A 140 16.18 -4.08 12.20
N LEU A 141 16.00 -5.06 13.09
CA LEU A 141 16.97 -5.40 14.13
C LEU A 141 18.15 -6.23 13.59
N SER A 142 18.07 -6.76 12.35
CA SER A 142 19.09 -7.67 11.77
C SER A 142 20.37 -6.95 11.30
N LYS A 143 20.35 -5.61 11.27
CA LYS A 143 21.54 -4.75 11.11
C LYS A 143 21.60 -3.82 12.33
N ALA A 144 22.53 -4.07 13.25
CA ALA A 144 22.95 -3.07 14.22
C ALA A 144 23.32 -1.80 13.44
N ASN A 145 22.77 -0.65 13.84
CA ASN A 145 22.98 0.69 13.25
C ASN A 145 22.10 1.12 12.05
N VAL A 146 20.94 0.48 11.80
CA VAL A 146 19.91 1.12 10.94
C VAL A 146 19.08 2.06 11.80
N THR A 147 19.48 3.33 11.81
CA THR A 147 18.71 4.44 12.39
C THR A 147 17.50 4.76 11.49
N GLU A 148 16.42 5.34 12.05
CA GLU A 148 15.16 5.59 11.30
C GLU A 148 15.37 6.43 10.03
N ASP A 149 16.36 7.31 10.00
CA ASP A 149 16.76 8.13 8.85
C ASP A 149 17.28 7.31 7.64
N LYS A 150 17.70 6.06 7.87
CA LYS A 150 18.17 5.14 6.83
C LYS A 150 17.08 4.22 6.28
N VAL A 151 15.85 4.31 6.80
CA VAL A 151 14.70 3.57 6.27
C VAL A 151 14.12 4.33 5.07
N LEU A 152 13.96 3.61 3.96
CA LEU A 152 13.37 4.19 2.75
C LEU A 152 11.85 4.32 2.85
N GLY A 153 11.17 3.30 3.35
CA GLY A 153 9.74 3.15 3.13
C GLY A 153 9.45 2.69 1.68
N PRO A 154 8.33 2.01 1.44
CA PRO A 154 7.98 1.52 0.09
C PRO A 154 7.88 2.65 -0.93
N ARG A 155 7.35 3.82 -0.55
CA ARG A 155 7.11 4.93 -1.47
C ARG A 155 8.42 5.53 -2.01
N ARG A 156 9.43 5.74 -1.15
CA ARG A 156 10.75 6.20 -1.62
C ARG A 156 11.50 5.10 -2.37
N ALA A 157 11.32 3.84 -1.99
CA ALA A 157 11.88 2.72 -2.74
C ALA A 157 11.37 2.69 -4.19
N ALA A 158 10.15 3.14 -4.48
CA ALA A 158 9.64 3.25 -5.85
C ALA A 158 10.50 4.18 -6.74
N HIS A 159 10.99 5.30 -6.20
CA HIS A 159 11.88 6.19 -6.95
C HIS A 159 13.22 5.53 -7.28
N VAL A 160 13.76 4.74 -6.33
CA VAL A 160 14.99 3.96 -6.54
C VAL A 160 14.76 2.88 -7.61
N ILE A 161 13.64 2.17 -7.55
CA ILE A 161 13.26 1.14 -8.53
C ILE A 161 13.06 1.74 -9.92
N GLU A 162 12.46 2.92 -10.04
CA GLU A 162 12.28 3.60 -11.32
C GLU A 162 13.64 4.01 -11.91
N ALA A 163 14.56 4.51 -11.08
CA ALA A 163 15.92 4.87 -11.48
C ALA A 163 16.78 3.67 -11.96
N LEU A 164 16.42 2.45 -11.56
CA LEU A 164 17.05 1.21 -12.03
C LEU A 164 16.67 0.85 -13.47
N GLN A 165 15.63 1.46 -14.05
CA GLN A 165 15.24 1.29 -15.45
C GLN A 165 15.15 -0.18 -15.91
N GLY A 166 14.56 -1.04 -15.07
CA GLY A 166 14.37 -2.46 -15.37
C GLY A 166 15.58 -3.35 -15.04
N PHE A 167 16.66 -2.80 -14.51
CA PHE A 167 17.73 -3.59 -13.91
C PHE A 167 17.17 -4.47 -12.79
N PRO A 168 17.45 -5.79 -12.76
CA PRO A 168 16.85 -6.70 -11.79
C PRO A 168 17.06 -6.22 -10.36
N SER A 169 16.01 -6.27 -9.54
CA SER A 169 16.08 -5.77 -8.17
C SER A 169 15.17 -6.52 -7.22
N VAL A 170 15.63 -6.64 -5.98
CA VAL A 170 14.84 -7.17 -4.86
C VAL A 170 14.70 -6.11 -3.78
N LEU A 171 13.59 -6.13 -3.06
CA LEU A 171 13.44 -5.30 -1.86
C LEU A 171 14.03 -6.01 -0.64
N ILE A 172 14.70 -5.30 0.25
CA ILE A 172 15.28 -5.87 1.48
C ILE A 172 15.11 -4.93 2.68
N GLY A 173 15.08 -5.49 3.89
CA GLY A 173 15.12 -4.74 5.16
C GLY A 173 13.74 -4.61 5.80
N GLY A 174 13.55 -5.31 6.92
CA GLY A 174 12.32 -5.26 7.73
C GLY A 174 11.07 -5.85 7.04
N ILE A 175 11.24 -6.53 5.91
CA ILE A 175 10.16 -7.19 5.17
C ILE A 175 9.81 -8.53 5.83
N ASN A 176 8.52 -8.76 6.06
CA ASN A 176 7.97 -10.00 6.59
C ASN A 176 6.56 -10.26 6.01
N GLN A 177 5.88 -11.31 6.47
CA GLN A 177 4.56 -11.71 5.99
C GLN A 177 3.51 -10.60 6.12
N ARG A 178 3.64 -9.73 7.13
CA ARG A 178 2.71 -8.62 7.38
C ARG A 178 3.00 -7.41 6.49
N THR A 179 4.22 -7.25 5.97
CA THR A 179 4.66 -6.04 5.24
C THR A 179 5.04 -6.29 3.78
N ALA A 180 5.21 -7.54 3.36
CA ALA A 180 5.68 -7.91 2.02
C ALA A 180 4.77 -7.40 0.90
N ALA A 181 3.45 -7.54 1.04
CA ALA A 181 2.50 -7.05 0.06
C ALA A 181 2.63 -5.52 -0.09
N ARG A 182 2.54 -4.77 1.02
CA ARG A 182 2.70 -3.31 1.02
C ARG A 182 4.04 -2.87 0.42
N ALA A 183 5.13 -3.55 0.74
CA ALA A 183 6.46 -3.26 0.20
C ALA A 183 6.51 -3.41 -1.32
N LEU A 184 6.09 -4.57 -1.83
CA LEU A 184 6.11 -4.87 -3.27
C LEU A 184 5.23 -3.90 -4.07
N PHE A 185 4.00 -3.69 -3.61
CA PHE A 185 3.07 -2.77 -4.25
C PHE A 185 3.48 -1.31 -4.10
N GLY A 186 4.09 -0.93 -2.99
CA GLY A 186 4.52 0.44 -2.75
C GLY A 186 5.79 0.84 -3.46
N ALA A 187 6.71 -0.10 -3.64
CA ALA A 187 7.99 0.14 -4.27
C ALA A 187 8.00 -0.12 -5.78
N ALA A 188 6.89 -0.58 -6.36
CA ALA A 188 6.78 -0.52 -7.81
C ALA A 188 6.63 0.96 -8.22
N GLY A 189 7.36 1.36 -9.26
CA GLY A 189 7.23 2.64 -9.94
C GLY A 189 6.24 2.57 -11.11
N PRO A 190 6.02 3.67 -11.84
CA PRO A 190 5.12 3.72 -12.99
C PRO A 190 5.49 2.72 -14.10
N ALA A 191 6.78 2.56 -14.39
CA ALA A 191 7.25 1.69 -15.47
C ALA A 191 7.94 0.41 -14.95
N TYR A 192 8.59 0.49 -13.79
CA TYR A 192 9.41 -0.60 -13.26
C TYR A 192 8.92 -1.10 -11.90
N ALA A 193 9.24 -2.34 -11.57
CA ALA A 193 8.81 -3.00 -10.35
C ALA A 193 9.92 -3.94 -9.84
N PRO A 194 10.00 -4.19 -8.53
CA PRO A 194 10.91 -5.19 -8.00
C PRO A 194 10.57 -6.59 -8.54
N ALA A 195 11.59 -7.43 -8.72
CA ALA A 195 11.48 -8.82 -9.12
C ALA A 195 11.09 -9.76 -7.96
N GLY A 196 11.24 -9.30 -6.71
CA GLY A 196 10.93 -10.07 -5.53
C GLY A 196 11.39 -9.39 -4.25
N ILE A 197 11.50 -10.18 -3.18
CA ILE A 197 11.96 -9.72 -1.86
C ILE A 197 13.13 -10.57 -1.37
N ALA A 198 13.99 -9.94 -0.59
CA ALA A 198 15.01 -10.59 0.20
C ALA A 198 14.68 -10.45 1.70
N VAL A 199 14.75 -11.58 2.41
CA VAL A 199 14.33 -11.68 3.82
C VAL A 199 15.36 -12.43 4.66
N ILE A 200 15.42 -12.09 5.96
CA ILE A 200 16.27 -12.77 6.95
C ILE A 200 15.38 -13.39 8.02
N SER A 201 15.00 -12.61 9.04
CA SER A 201 14.28 -13.09 10.23
C SER A 201 12.88 -13.59 9.92
N ALA A 202 12.24 -13.10 8.86
CA ALA A 202 10.90 -13.53 8.47
C ALA A 202 10.82 -15.03 8.11
N ILE A 203 11.96 -15.67 7.81
CA ILE A 203 12.07 -17.12 7.63
C ILE A 203 12.95 -17.71 8.72
N VAL A 204 14.19 -17.23 8.87
CA VAL A 204 15.19 -17.88 9.73
C VAL A 204 14.80 -17.89 11.20
N ALA A 205 14.08 -16.87 11.69
CA ALA A 205 13.67 -16.78 13.09
C ALA A 205 12.34 -17.48 13.41
N ARG A 206 11.77 -18.22 12.45
CA ARG A 206 10.53 -18.97 12.62
C ARG A 206 10.86 -20.40 13.02
N GLN A 207 10.05 -20.96 13.92
CA GLN A 207 10.13 -22.38 14.29
C GLN A 207 9.91 -23.28 13.06
N ASP A 208 8.94 -22.92 12.22
CA ASP A 208 8.72 -23.56 10.92
C ASP A 208 9.15 -22.61 9.79
N ALA A 209 10.39 -22.80 9.32
CA ALA A 209 10.95 -22.04 8.21
C ALA A 209 10.30 -22.39 6.86
N GLN A 210 9.79 -23.62 6.70
CA GLN A 210 9.14 -24.05 5.46
C GLN A 210 7.80 -23.33 5.27
N GLU A 211 6.98 -23.27 6.32
CA GLU A 211 5.71 -22.55 6.27
C GLU A 211 5.94 -21.05 6.09
N ALA A 212 6.89 -20.48 6.82
CA ALA A 212 7.22 -19.06 6.70
C ALA A 212 7.66 -18.66 5.29
N ALA A 213 8.46 -19.51 4.62
CA ALA A 213 8.86 -19.31 3.23
C ALA A 213 7.68 -19.46 2.27
N ARG A 214 6.79 -20.44 2.49
CA ARG A 214 5.59 -20.68 1.67
C ARG A 214 4.63 -19.49 1.72
N GLU A 215 4.36 -18.95 2.90
CA GLU A 215 3.53 -17.75 3.11
C GLU A 215 4.06 -16.57 2.28
N LEU A 216 5.37 -16.29 2.38
CA LEU A 216 6.01 -15.21 1.64
C LEU A 216 6.00 -15.46 0.12
N LYS A 217 6.27 -16.69 -0.31
CA LYS A 217 6.25 -17.06 -1.73
C LYS A 217 4.86 -16.85 -2.33
N CYS A 218 3.80 -17.17 -1.59
CA CYS A 218 2.43 -16.91 -2.01
C CYS A 218 2.18 -15.42 -2.27
N ILE A 219 2.58 -14.56 -1.33
CA ILE A 219 2.46 -13.09 -1.46
C ILE A 219 3.21 -12.58 -2.70
N VAL A 220 4.47 -13.03 -2.88
CA VAL A 220 5.28 -12.61 -4.03
C VAL A 220 4.66 -13.09 -5.35
N ASN A 221 4.19 -14.34 -5.41
CA ASN A 221 3.56 -14.88 -6.62
C ASN A 221 2.27 -14.14 -6.98
N ALA A 222 1.46 -13.75 -5.98
CA ALA A 222 0.27 -12.94 -6.19
C ALA A 222 0.62 -11.58 -6.82
N PHE A 223 1.65 -10.91 -6.28
CA PHE A 223 2.17 -9.67 -6.83
C PHE A 223 2.69 -9.82 -8.28
N LEU A 224 3.54 -10.83 -8.52
CA LEU A 224 4.14 -11.05 -9.85
C LEU A 224 3.10 -11.45 -10.91
N SER A 225 2.11 -12.26 -10.53
CA SER A 225 1.00 -12.65 -11.41
C SER A 225 0.17 -11.43 -11.79
N ALA A 226 -0.19 -10.60 -10.82
CA ALA A 226 -1.00 -9.43 -11.07
C ALA A 226 -0.26 -8.33 -11.85
N ARG A 227 1.07 -8.27 -11.74
CA ARG A 227 1.91 -7.45 -12.62
C ARG A 227 1.90 -7.95 -14.06
N SER A 228 1.90 -9.26 -14.27
CA SER A 228 1.98 -9.86 -15.60
C SER A 228 0.67 -9.70 -16.38
N SER A 229 -0.46 -9.58 -15.70
CA SER A 229 -1.77 -9.31 -16.30
C SER A 229 -2.11 -7.82 -16.46
N ALA A 230 -1.35 -6.92 -15.85
CA ALA A 230 -1.56 -5.49 -15.92
C ALA A 230 -1.16 -4.89 -17.30
N GLN A 231 -1.98 -3.96 -17.82
CA GLN A 231 -1.52 -3.07 -18.89
C GLN A 231 -0.43 -2.13 -18.32
N LYS A 232 0.62 -1.86 -19.11
CA LYS A 232 1.68 -0.91 -18.74
C LYS A 232 1.33 0.48 -19.27
N PRO A 233 1.54 1.57 -18.49
CA PRO A 233 2.06 1.61 -17.11
C PRO A 233 1.03 1.14 -16.07
N ILE A 234 1.49 0.68 -14.91
CA ILE A 234 0.58 0.34 -13.79
C ILE A 234 0.02 1.65 -13.24
N THR A 235 -1.20 1.98 -13.63
CA THR A 235 -1.89 3.23 -13.31
C THR A 235 -2.42 3.27 -11.88
N SER A 236 -2.80 2.14 -11.28
CA SER A 236 -3.14 2.04 -9.84
C SER A 236 -3.17 0.57 -9.40
N ALA A 237 -2.93 0.29 -8.12
CA ALA A 237 -3.11 -1.06 -7.57
C ALA A 237 -4.59 -1.48 -7.71
N PHE A 238 -5.51 -0.53 -7.59
CA PHE A 238 -6.95 -0.73 -7.72
C PHE A 238 -7.48 -0.36 -9.12
N GLY A 239 -6.62 0.06 -10.06
CA GLY A 239 -6.99 0.43 -11.43
C GLY A 239 -6.78 -0.68 -12.47
N LEU A 240 -6.59 -1.93 -12.03
CA LEU A 240 -6.24 -3.03 -12.93
C LEU A 240 -7.47 -3.85 -13.31
N GLY A 241 -8.19 -3.37 -14.32
CA GLY A 241 -9.27 -4.13 -14.97
C GLY A 241 -9.82 -3.41 -16.19
N ALA A 242 -9.58 -3.98 -17.38
CA ALA A 242 -10.11 -3.59 -18.70
C ALA A 242 -9.90 -2.12 -19.14
N SER A 243 -10.01 -1.87 -20.44
CA SER A 243 -9.95 -0.49 -20.98
C SER A 243 -11.14 0.32 -20.46
N ARG A 244 -10.88 1.43 -19.77
CA ARG A 244 -11.89 2.41 -19.31
C ARG A 244 -12.66 3.11 -20.45
N SER A 245 -12.31 2.86 -21.71
CA SER A 245 -12.93 3.48 -22.90
C SER A 245 -14.44 3.25 -23.05
N GLN A 246 -15.00 2.25 -22.36
CA GLN A 246 -16.44 1.94 -22.39
C GLN A 246 -17.18 2.34 -21.10
N LEU A 247 -16.50 2.98 -20.14
CA LEU A 247 -17.12 3.39 -18.88
C LEU A 247 -18.18 4.46 -19.13
N LYS A 248 -19.39 4.25 -18.61
CA LYS A 248 -20.51 5.18 -18.71
C LYS A 248 -20.88 5.69 -17.32
N VAL A 249 -21.18 6.99 -17.21
CA VAL A 249 -21.61 7.62 -15.95
C VAL A 249 -22.86 6.93 -15.41
N GLU A 250 -23.82 6.65 -16.29
CA GLU A 250 -25.10 6.04 -15.91
C GLU A 250 -24.89 4.65 -15.30
N SER A 251 -23.94 3.88 -15.83
CA SER A 251 -23.58 2.57 -15.29
C SER A 251 -22.96 2.66 -13.91
N LEU A 252 -22.08 3.66 -13.66
CA LEU A 252 -21.50 3.89 -12.34
C LEU A 252 -22.55 4.32 -11.32
N VAL A 253 -23.44 5.26 -11.68
CA VAL A 253 -24.53 5.72 -10.80
C VAL A 253 -25.49 4.57 -10.48
N SER A 254 -25.85 3.76 -11.48
CA SER A 254 -26.65 2.55 -11.27
C SER A 254 -25.95 1.58 -10.32
N ARG A 255 -24.65 1.34 -10.54
CA ARG A 255 -23.86 0.45 -9.69
C ARG A 255 -23.75 0.96 -8.25
N SER A 256 -23.59 2.28 -8.04
CA SER A 256 -23.65 2.89 -6.70
C SER A 256 -25.00 2.64 -6.02
N GLY A 257 -26.10 2.66 -6.77
CA GLY A 257 -27.44 2.30 -6.26
C GLY A 257 -27.57 0.82 -5.90
N GLU A 258 -27.00 -0.08 -6.72
CA GLU A 258 -26.95 -1.51 -6.40
C GLU A 258 -26.14 -1.79 -5.13
N LEU A 259 -25.02 -1.10 -4.92
CA LEU A 259 -24.22 -1.21 -3.69
C LEU A 259 -24.99 -0.72 -2.46
N LEU A 260 -25.76 0.38 -2.57
CA LEU A 260 -26.66 0.83 -1.50
C LEU A 260 -27.70 -0.25 -1.16
N ARG A 261 -28.28 -0.90 -2.17
CA ARG A 261 -29.26 -1.98 -1.97
C ARG A 261 -28.62 -3.18 -1.28
N ALA A 262 -27.47 -3.64 -1.78
CA ALA A 262 -26.73 -4.76 -1.21
C ALA A 262 -26.36 -4.52 0.27
N LEU A 263 -26.00 -3.27 0.61
CA LEU A 263 -25.70 -2.87 1.98
C LEU A 263 -26.91 -2.99 2.92
N ARG A 264 -28.10 -2.62 2.44
CA ARG A 264 -29.35 -2.66 3.22
C ARG A 264 -29.94 -4.07 3.36
N GLU A 265 -29.75 -4.91 2.34
CA GLU A 265 -30.22 -6.30 2.35
C GLU A 265 -29.26 -7.23 3.10
N GLY A 266 -27.98 -6.85 3.21
CA GLY A 266 -26.94 -7.61 3.89
C GLY A 266 -26.81 -7.32 5.39
N SER A 267 -25.89 -8.03 6.03
CA SER A 267 -25.47 -7.72 7.40
C SER A 267 -24.69 -6.40 7.44
N PRO A 268 -25.00 -5.47 8.37
CA PRO A 268 -24.32 -4.19 8.45
C PRO A 268 -22.80 -4.34 8.61
N PRO A 269 -21.98 -3.82 7.68
CA PRO A 269 -20.53 -3.88 7.81
C PRO A 269 -20.07 -2.99 8.97
N LEU A 270 -19.06 -3.46 9.70
CA LEU A 270 -18.43 -2.69 10.76
C LEU A 270 -17.43 -1.69 10.18
N ILE A 271 -17.64 -0.40 10.37
CA ILE A 271 -16.76 0.68 9.90
C ILE A 271 -15.93 1.19 11.08
N GLN A 272 -14.65 0.82 11.11
CA GLN A 272 -13.73 1.29 12.13
C GLN A 272 -13.18 2.66 11.77
N THR A 273 -13.41 3.65 12.63
CA THR A 273 -13.03 5.03 12.38
C THR A 273 -12.10 5.53 13.48
N LEU A 274 -10.88 5.86 13.10
CA LEU A 274 -9.92 6.59 13.93
C LEU A 274 -10.00 8.05 13.50
N THR A 275 -10.63 8.90 14.31
CA THR A 275 -10.92 10.29 13.96
C THR A 275 -10.80 11.22 15.16
N SER A 276 -10.94 12.52 14.93
CA SER A 276 -10.97 13.52 16.00
C SER A 276 -12.21 13.36 16.88
N HIS A 277 -12.09 13.73 18.17
CA HIS A 277 -13.24 13.77 19.08
C HIS A 277 -14.35 14.72 18.62
N VAL A 278 -14.02 15.72 17.81
CA VAL A 278 -14.97 16.72 17.30
C VAL A 278 -15.88 16.12 16.21
N SER A 279 -15.39 15.16 15.44
CA SER A 279 -16.11 14.57 14.30
C SER A 279 -16.68 13.17 14.55
N SER A 280 -16.38 12.55 15.69
CA SER A 280 -16.74 11.16 15.99
C SER A 280 -18.25 10.92 16.00
N THR A 281 -19.03 11.77 16.67
CA THR A 281 -20.50 11.61 16.78
C THR A 281 -21.18 11.71 15.43
N LEU A 282 -20.86 12.73 14.63
CA LEU A 282 -21.45 12.88 13.29
C LEU A 282 -21.05 11.70 12.40
N SER A 283 -19.79 11.26 12.47
CA SER A 283 -19.31 10.11 11.70
C SER A 283 -20.03 8.81 12.09
N ALA A 284 -20.26 8.57 13.38
CA ALA A 284 -21.04 7.42 13.85
C ALA A 284 -22.49 7.48 13.31
N ASN A 285 -23.14 8.63 13.42
CA ASN A 285 -24.52 8.79 12.98
C ASN A 285 -24.67 8.65 11.46
N VAL A 286 -23.74 9.18 10.67
CA VAL A 286 -23.73 8.98 9.21
C VAL A 286 -23.52 7.50 8.85
N THR A 287 -22.64 6.80 9.58
CA THR A 287 -22.44 5.36 9.39
C THR A 287 -23.73 4.58 9.63
N LEU A 288 -24.44 4.89 10.72
CA LEU A 288 -25.73 4.28 11.05
C LEU A 288 -26.82 4.62 10.03
N ALA A 289 -26.90 5.89 9.60
CA ALA A 289 -27.86 6.34 8.60
C ALA A 289 -27.68 5.60 7.26
N LEU A 290 -26.45 5.24 6.92
CA LEU A 290 -26.13 4.43 5.73
C LEU A 290 -26.25 2.92 5.97
N SER A 291 -26.90 2.47 7.05
CA SER A 291 -27.10 1.04 7.36
C SER A 291 -25.82 0.25 7.62
N ALA A 292 -24.79 0.90 8.15
CA ALA A 292 -23.55 0.27 8.62
C ALA A 292 -23.37 0.45 10.14
N SER A 293 -22.43 -0.29 10.73
CA SER A 293 -22.17 -0.28 12.18
C SER A 293 -20.87 0.47 12.48
N PRO A 294 -20.87 1.56 13.28
CA PRO A 294 -19.64 2.26 13.62
C PRO A 294 -18.88 1.61 14.79
N ILE A 295 -17.54 1.66 14.73
CA ILE A 295 -16.68 1.45 15.90
C ILE A 295 -15.56 2.51 15.92
N MET A 296 -15.34 3.13 17.08
CA MET A 296 -14.41 4.25 17.26
C MET A 296 -13.14 3.83 18.02
N SER A 297 -12.63 2.63 17.75
CA SER A 297 -11.42 2.09 18.41
C SER A 297 -10.15 2.57 17.72
N HIS A 298 -9.20 3.08 18.52
CA HIS A 298 -7.89 3.58 18.11
C HIS A 298 -6.72 2.77 18.70
N GLN A 299 -7.02 1.70 19.41
CA GLN A 299 -6.03 0.91 20.15
C GLN A 299 -5.29 -0.04 19.21
N ASP A 300 -3.96 -0.01 19.24
CA ASP A 300 -3.13 -0.90 18.41
C ASP A 300 -3.23 -2.37 18.86
N ALA A 301 -3.52 -2.62 20.14
CA ALA A 301 -3.76 -3.95 20.69
C ALA A 301 -4.96 -4.68 20.05
N GLU A 302 -6.01 -3.96 19.66
CA GLU A 302 -7.22 -4.52 19.05
C GLU A 302 -7.13 -4.64 17.51
N ALA A 303 -6.03 -4.15 16.92
CA ALA A 303 -5.92 -4.01 15.47
C ALA A 303 -6.02 -5.37 14.73
N ASP A 304 -5.39 -6.42 15.26
CA ASP A 304 -5.42 -7.75 14.64
C ASP A 304 -6.83 -8.38 14.74
N ASP A 305 -7.53 -8.19 15.85
CA ASP A 305 -8.88 -8.70 16.06
C ASP A 305 -9.89 -7.99 15.12
N LEU A 306 -9.82 -6.66 15.05
CA LEU A 306 -10.72 -5.85 14.24
C LEU A 306 -10.40 -5.91 12.73
N GLY A 307 -9.14 -6.14 12.35
CA GLY A 307 -8.71 -6.15 10.95
C GLY A 307 -9.42 -7.20 10.08
N ASN A 308 -9.88 -8.31 10.68
CA ASN A 308 -10.58 -9.38 9.96
C ASN A 308 -12.10 -9.14 9.85
N VAL A 309 -12.69 -8.50 10.86
CA VAL A 309 -14.16 -8.37 10.99
C VAL A 309 -14.70 -7.05 10.44
N THR A 310 -13.86 -6.00 10.40
CA THR A 310 -14.25 -4.71 9.84
C THR A 310 -14.58 -4.83 8.34
N GLY A 311 -15.56 -4.06 7.89
CA GLY A 311 -15.90 -3.90 6.48
C GLY A 311 -15.01 -2.86 5.80
N ALA A 312 -14.65 -1.80 6.52
CA ALA A 312 -13.70 -0.77 6.07
C ALA A 312 -13.08 -0.03 7.27
N VAL A 313 -11.97 0.66 7.02
CA VAL A 313 -11.28 1.52 7.99
C VAL A 313 -11.20 2.95 7.49
N VAL A 314 -11.44 3.91 8.38
CA VAL A 314 -11.16 5.34 8.18
C VAL A 314 -10.04 5.79 9.11
N LEU A 315 -8.96 6.31 8.53
CA LEU A 315 -7.85 6.93 9.24
C LEU A 315 -7.93 8.44 9.02
N ASN A 316 -8.40 9.19 10.01
CA ASN A 316 -8.49 10.64 9.97
C ASN A 316 -7.53 11.25 11.00
N ILE A 317 -6.57 12.04 10.51
CA ILE A 317 -5.48 12.59 11.35
C ILE A 317 -5.86 13.89 12.08
N GLY A 318 -7.14 14.27 12.14
CA GLY A 318 -7.60 15.55 12.68
C GLY A 318 -7.02 15.87 14.06
N THR A 319 -7.07 14.88 14.95
CA THR A 319 -6.37 14.92 16.26
C THR A 319 -5.34 13.81 16.28
N ILE A 320 -4.06 14.15 16.05
CA ILE A 320 -2.98 13.16 15.97
C ILE A 320 -1.96 13.39 17.07
N GLY A 321 -1.81 12.38 17.93
CA GLY A 321 -0.74 12.24 18.93
C GLY A 321 0.02 10.93 18.71
N GLU A 322 0.96 10.61 19.59
CA GLU A 322 1.80 9.42 19.43
C GLU A 322 1.00 8.11 19.45
N GLU A 323 0.07 7.97 20.40
CA GLU A 323 -0.79 6.79 20.52
C GLU A 323 -1.68 6.62 19.29
N ALA A 324 -2.38 7.68 18.87
CA ALA A 324 -3.22 7.67 17.67
C ALA A 324 -2.41 7.27 16.42
N ARG A 325 -1.17 7.76 16.29
CA ARG A 325 -0.27 7.41 15.18
C ARG A 325 0.09 5.92 15.20
N ARG A 326 0.39 5.34 16.37
CA ARG A 326 0.63 3.89 16.51
C ARG A 326 -0.62 3.09 16.15
N GLY A 327 -1.78 3.49 16.66
CA GLY A 327 -3.07 2.90 16.34
C GLY A 327 -3.38 2.90 14.85
N MET A 328 -3.28 4.06 14.19
CA MET A 328 -3.51 4.19 12.74
C MET A 328 -2.59 3.29 11.92
N ARG A 329 -1.30 3.18 12.30
CA ARG A 329 -0.35 2.28 11.64
C ARG A 329 -0.76 0.82 11.79
N ALA A 330 -1.09 0.40 13.02
CA ALA A 330 -1.45 -0.98 13.32
C ALA A 330 -2.76 -1.38 12.65
N VAL A 331 -3.81 -0.56 12.80
CA VAL A 331 -5.14 -0.79 12.24
C VAL A 331 -5.10 -0.77 10.71
N GLY A 332 -4.43 0.20 10.08
CA GLY A 332 -4.29 0.24 8.62
C GLY A 332 -3.59 -1.01 8.08
N SER A 333 -2.50 -1.42 8.73
CA SER A 333 -1.78 -2.64 8.36
C SER A 333 -2.65 -3.89 8.54
N ALA A 334 -3.45 -3.96 9.60
CA ALA A 334 -4.36 -5.08 9.87
C ALA A 334 -5.50 -5.15 8.86
N ALA A 335 -6.08 -4.00 8.49
CA ALA A 335 -7.09 -3.88 7.45
C ALA A 335 -6.59 -4.43 6.11
N ASN A 336 -5.38 -4.05 5.67
CA ASN A 336 -4.79 -4.61 4.45
C ASN A 336 -4.60 -6.13 4.52
N ARG A 337 -4.19 -6.69 5.67
CA ARG A 337 -4.11 -8.16 5.83
C ARG A 337 -5.47 -8.83 5.76
N GLY A 338 -6.50 -8.18 6.31
CA GLY A 338 -7.88 -8.64 6.22
C GLY A 338 -8.51 -8.49 4.83
N GLY A 339 -7.80 -7.86 3.88
CA GLY A 339 -8.36 -7.56 2.57
C GLY A 339 -9.38 -6.42 2.61
N LYS A 340 -9.27 -5.50 3.57
CA LYS A 340 -10.26 -4.45 3.86
C LYS A 340 -9.82 -3.09 3.29
N PRO A 341 -10.76 -2.31 2.75
CA PRO A 341 -10.47 -0.98 2.23
C PRO A 341 -10.12 0.00 3.36
N VAL A 342 -9.17 0.88 3.08
CA VAL A 342 -8.72 1.94 3.99
C VAL A 342 -8.90 3.31 3.34
N VAL A 343 -9.67 4.19 3.98
CA VAL A 343 -9.80 5.59 3.62
C VAL A 343 -8.86 6.43 4.49
N LEU A 344 -8.00 7.24 3.87
CA LEU A 344 -7.16 8.20 4.58
C LEU A 344 -7.71 9.61 4.36
N ASP A 345 -7.96 10.30 5.48
CA ASP A 345 -8.33 11.71 5.55
C ASP A 345 -7.20 12.50 6.24
N PRO A 346 -6.27 13.09 5.46
CA PRO A 346 -5.04 13.69 5.93
C PRO A 346 -5.29 15.13 6.41
N VAL A 347 -6.28 15.31 7.30
CA VAL A 347 -6.75 16.61 7.77
C VAL A 347 -5.60 17.52 8.18
N GLY A 348 -5.49 18.66 7.50
CA GLY A 348 -4.47 19.68 7.77
C GLY A 348 -3.03 19.21 7.53
N VAL A 349 -2.78 18.21 6.69
CA VAL A 349 -1.43 17.70 6.39
C VAL A 349 -0.45 18.80 5.94
N GLY A 350 -0.93 19.82 5.22
CA GLY A 350 -0.12 20.98 4.83
C GLY A 350 0.30 21.89 5.99
N ALA A 351 -0.39 21.84 7.14
CA ALA A 351 -0.24 22.81 8.23
C ALA A 351 1.06 22.66 9.04
N SER A 352 1.64 21.47 9.13
CA SER A 352 2.90 21.26 9.89
C SER A 352 3.72 20.09 9.37
N ALA A 353 5.05 20.13 9.63
CA ALA A 353 5.94 19.01 9.31
C ALA A 353 5.55 17.73 10.05
N PHE A 354 5.09 17.86 11.30
CA PHE A 354 4.60 16.74 12.11
C PHE A 354 3.43 16.01 11.44
N ARG A 355 2.42 16.73 10.94
CA ARG A 355 1.29 16.12 10.23
C ARG A 355 1.73 15.46 8.93
N ARG A 356 2.63 16.09 8.16
CA ARG A 356 3.20 15.49 6.95
C ARG A 356 3.95 14.19 7.23
N GLN A 357 4.78 14.18 8.27
CA GLN A 357 5.52 12.99 8.67
C GLN A 357 4.57 11.86 9.06
N ALA A 358 3.54 12.16 9.86
CA ALA A 358 2.57 11.14 10.28
C ALA A 358 1.80 10.53 9.10
N VAL A 359 1.38 11.34 8.12
CA VAL A 359 0.77 10.85 6.87
C VAL A 359 1.72 9.94 6.10
N ASN A 360 2.98 10.35 5.94
CA ASN A 360 3.98 9.55 5.23
C ASN A 360 4.20 8.20 5.92
N GLU A 361 4.34 8.18 7.24
CA GLU A 361 4.49 6.95 8.02
C GLU A 361 3.26 6.04 7.88
N ILE A 362 2.05 6.57 7.99
CA ILE A 362 0.81 5.79 7.79
C ILE A 362 0.81 5.16 6.40
N MET A 363 1.11 5.94 5.37
CA MET A 363 1.13 5.49 3.98
C MET A 363 2.27 4.50 3.68
N ASP A 364 3.41 4.57 4.38
CA ASP A 364 4.49 3.59 4.19
C ASP A 364 4.14 2.20 4.75
N HIS A 365 3.26 2.15 5.75
CA HIS A 365 2.79 0.91 6.36
C HIS A 365 1.46 0.41 5.81
N THR A 366 0.63 1.31 5.29
CA THR A 366 -0.74 1.01 4.85
C THR A 366 -0.91 1.38 3.39
N GLN A 367 -1.45 0.46 2.60
CA GLN A 367 -1.92 0.74 1.27
C GLN A 367 -3.31 1.33 1.38
N ILE A 368 -3.39 2.62 1.07
CA ILE A 368 -4.63 3.38 1.09
C ILE A 368 -5.47 2.96 -0.11
N THR A 369 -6.75 2.69 0.11
CA THR A 369 -7.72 2.42 -0.96
C THR A 369 -8.22 3.73 -1.54
N LEU A 370 -8.54 4.70 -0.68
CA LEU A 370 -8.96 6.03 -1.09
C LEU A 370 -8.31 7.12 -0.24
N LEU A 371 -7.67 8.08 -0.89
CA LEU A 371 -7.14 9.29 -0.29
C LEU A 371 -8.13 10.44 -0.52
N LYS A 372 -8.77 10.92 0.54
CA LYS A 372 -9.70 12.05 0.50
C LYS A 372 -9.01 13.30 0.99
N GLY A 373 -9.19 14.44 0.33
CA GLY A 373 -8.75 15.73 0.89
C GLY A 373 -9.27 16.91 0.11
N ASN A 374 -9.15 18.10 0.69
CA ASN A 374 -9.35 19.34 -0.07
C ASN A 374 -8.11 19.69 -0.92
N ALA A 375 -8.23 20.76 -1.70
CA ALA A 375 -7.16 21.25 -2.59
C ALA A 375 -5.81 21.47 -1.88
N ALA A 376 -5.82 22.04 -0.68
CA ALA A 376 -4.60 22.32 0.08
C ALA A 376 -3.96 21.05 0.64
N GLU A 377 -4.77 20.10 1.10
CA GLU A 377 -4.29 18.83 1.65
C GLU A 377 -3.69 17.94 0.56
N LEU A 378 -4.41 17.75 -0.54
CA LEU A 378 -3.92 16.95 -1.67
C LEU A 378 -2.75 17.64 -2.38
N GLY A 379 -2.75 18.97 -2.49
CA GLY A 379 -1.60 19.74 -2.99
C GLY A 379 -0.35 19.54 -2.13
N ALA A 380 -0.49 19.57 -0.81
CA ALA A 380 0.61 19.33 0.12
C ALA A 380 1.15 17.88 0.02
N ILE A 381 0.28 16.88 -0.11
CA ILE A 381 0.71 15.50 -0.36
C ILE A 381 1.38 15.38 -1.73
N ALA A 382 0.85 16.03 -2.75
CA ALA A 382 1.41 16.05 -4.09
C ALA A 382 2.80 16.74 -4.14
N GLY A 383 3.14 17.56 -3.13
CA GLY A 383 4.38 18.33 -3.10
C GLY A 383 4.28 19.63 -3.91
N LEU A 384 3.06 20.10 -4.18
CA LEU A 384 2.82 21.35 -4.89
C LEU A 384 2.99 22.53 -3.92
N THR A 385 3.85 23.48 -4.27
CA THR A 385 4.12 24.69 -3.49
C THR A 385 3.09 25.80 -3.73
N GLU A 386 2.29 25.69 -4.80
CA GLU A 386 1.32 26.71 -5.22
C GLU A 386 0.04 26.76 -4.37
N VAL A 387 -0.23 25.72 -3.56
CA VAL A 387 -1.44 25.65 -2.74
C VAL A 387 -1.09 25.84 -1.27
N GLN A 388 -1.12 27.10 -0.81
CA GLN A 388 -0.88 27.40 0.61
C GLN A 388 -2.09 27.03 1.47
N SER A 389 -1.88 26.26 2.53
CA SER A 389 -2.90 26.00 3.56
C SER A 389 -3.04 27.21 4.49
N ARG A 390 -4.25 27.76 4.61
CA ARG A 390 -4.64 28.64 5.72
C ARG A 390 -5.51 27.85 6.70
N GLY A 391 -4.90 27.09 7.59
CA GLY A 391 -5.62 26.32 8.62
C GLY A 391 -6.28 25.01 8.13
N VAL A 392 -7.22 24.49 8.92
CA VAL A 392 -8.01 23.27 8.66
C VAL A 392 -9.41 23.55 8.10
N ASP A 393 -9.80 24.83 8.03
CA ASP A 393 -11.09 25.24 7.48
C ASP A 393 -11.09 25.08 5.95
N SER A 394 -12.27 24.84 5.38
CA SER A 394 -12.46 24.62 3.93
C SER A 394 -12.28 25.93 3.14
N GLY A 395 -11.04 26.42 2.99
CA GLY A 395 -10.72 27.75 2.45
C GLY A 395 -10.07 27.76 1.07
N SER A 396 -10.88 28.02 0.03
CA SER A 396 -10.61 28.92 -1.14
C SER A 396 -9.25 28.95 -1.86
N GLY A 397 -8.51 27.85 -1.96
CA GLY A 397 -7.42 27.74 -2.94
C GLY A 397 -7.98 27.39 -4.31
N THR A 398 -7.98 28.32 -5.28
CA THR A 398 -8.32 27.98 -6.68
C THR A 398 -7.21 27.12 -7.27
N LEU A 399 -7.44 25.81 -7.35
CA LEU A 399 -6.53 24.88 -8.00
C LEU A 399 -6.66 25.04 -9.52
N ARG A 400 -5.55 25.31 -10.22
CA ARG A 400 -5.57 25.55 -11.68
C ARG A 400 -5.89 24.31 -12.49
N ASP A 401 -5.52 23.13 -11.99
CA ASP A 401 -5.70 21.83 -12.66
C ASP A 401 -6.10 20.73 -11.67
N ALA A 402 -7.38 20.74 -11.26
CA ALA A 402 -7.94 19.75 -10.33
C ALA A 402 -7.86 18.33 -10.90
N ARG A 403 -8.16 18.19 -12.20
CA ARG A 403 -8.13 16.93 -12.94
C ARG A 403 -6.73 16.32 -12.95
N GLY A 404 -5.72 17.09 -13.34
CA GLY A 404 -4.33 16.63 -13.38
C GLY A 404 -3.78 16.26 -12.00
N LEU A 405 -4.17 17.00 -10.95
CA LEU A 405 -3.80 16.67 -9.58
C LEU A 405 -4.34 15.29 -9.17
N VAL A 406 -5.66 15.05 -9.27
CA VAL A 406 -6.23 13.77 -8.83
C VAL A 406 -5.72 12.60 -9.65
N LEU A 407 -5.55 12.78 -10.97
CA LEU A 407 -5.06 11.73 -11.86
C LEU A 407 -3.60 11.34 -11.55
N SER A 408 -2.72 12.34 -11.39
CA SER A 408 -1.31 12.09 -11.09
C SER A 408 -1.12 11.53 -9.69
N LEU A 409 -1.87 12.02 -8.70
CA LEU A 409 -1.77 11.57 -7.33
C LEU A 409 -2.31 10.13 -7.18
N ALA A 410 -3.42 9.80 -7.83
CA ALA A 410 -3.96 8.45 -7.85
C ALA A 410 -2.96 7.46 -8.48
N ARG A 411 -2.26 7.87 -9.55
CA ARG A 411 -1.18 7.06 -10.14
C ARG A 411 0.01 6.87 -9.23
N ARG A 412 0.45 7.94 -8.59
CA ARG A 412 1.62 7.93 -7.72
C ARG A 412 1.38 7.07 -6.47
N GLU A 413 0.25 7.26 -5.81
CA GLU A 413 -0.09 6.59 -4.55
C GLU A 413 -0.83 5.26 -4.76
N ARG A 414 -1.26 4.98 -6.00
CA ARG A 414 -1.90 3.73 -6.43
C ARG A 414 -3.20 3.46 -5.67
N CYS A 415 -3.96 4.51 -5.48
CA CYS A 415 -5.22 4.54 -4.75
C CYS A 415 -6.25 5.36 -5.52
N LEU A 416 -7.51 5.28 -5.10
CA LEU A 416 -8.50 6.27 -5.51
C LEU A 416 -8.16 7.61 -4.83
N VAL A 417 -8.36 8.72 -5.53
CA VAL A 417 -8.19 10.07 -4.96
C VAL A 417 -9.50 10.82 -5.08
N LEU A 418 -9.97 11.36 -3.96
CA LEU A 418 -11.14 12.22 -3.87
C LEU A 418 -10.71 13.63 -3.43
N LEU A 419 -10.78 14.57 -4.36
CA LEU A 419 -10.62 16.00 -4.11
C LEU A 419 -12.00 16.62 -3.83
N THR A 420 -12.19 17.16 -2.63
CA THR A 420 -13.47 17.77 -2.25
C THR A 420 -13.48 19.28 -2.51
N GLY A 421 -14.65 19.81 -2.89
CA GLY A 421 -14.80 21.25 -3.18
C GLY A 421 -16.23 21.64 -3.54
N LYS A 422 -16.38 22.72 -4.33
CA LYS A 422 -17.68 23.07 -4.96
C LYS A 422 -18.10 21.99 -5.97
N THR A 423 -17.11 21.45 -6.66
CA THR A 423 -17.21 20.24 -7.49
C THR A 423 -16.21 19.26 -6.91
N ASP A 424 -16.66 18.04 -6.63
CA ASP A 424 -15.80 16.97 -6.17
C ASP A 424 -15.20 16.24 -7.38
N TYR A 425 -13.93 15.85 -7.29
CA TYR A 425 -13.22 15.10 -8.32
C TYR A 425 -12.76 13.76 -7.74
N LEU A 426 -13.22 12.66 -8.33
CA LEU A 426 -12.85 11.29 -7.97
C LEU A 426 -12.08 10.65 -9.12
N SER A 427 -10.88 10.10 -8.84
CA SER A 427 -10.08 9.42 -9.85
C SER A 427 -9.48 8.13 -9.34
N ASP A 428 -9.37 7.14 -10.22
CA ASP A 428 -8.60 5.92 -10.02
C ASP A 428 -7.21 5.97 -10.65
N GLY A 429 -6.84 7.10 -11.25
CA GLY A 429 -5.62 7.28 -12.03
C GLY A 429 -5.78 7.03 -13.54
N GLU A 430 -6.95 6.61 -14.01
CA GLU A 430 -7.25 6.48 -15.44
C GLU A 430 -8.34 7.44 -15.89
N VAL A 431 -9.43 7.50 -15.14
CA VAL A 431 -10.57 8.38 -15.39
C VAL A 431 -10.71 9.40 -14.27
N VAL A 432 -11.37 10.52 -14.58
CA VAL A 432 -11.79 11.49 -13.58
C VAL A 432 -13.31 11.63 -13.66
N ILE A 433 -13.96 11.40 -12.53
CA ILE A 433 -15.39 11.57 -12.32
C ILE A 433 -15.58 12.86 -11.55
N THR A 434 -16.42 13.76 -12.06
CA THR A 434 -16.82 14.95 -11.33
C THR A 434 -18.23 14.83 -10.78
N CYS A 435 -18.44 15.34 -9.57
CA CYS A 435 -19.76 15.43 -8.94
C CYS A 435 -20.03 16.89 -8.57
N SER A 436 -21.14 17.43 -9.06
CA SER A 436 -21.56 18.82 -8.78
C SER A 436 -22.82 18.90 -7.92
N ASN A 437 -23.16 17.81 -7.22
CA ASN A 437 -24.16 17.83 -6.16
C ASN A 437 -23.59 18.48 -4.89
N GLY A 438 -24.47 18.96 -4.02
CA GLY A 438 -24.13 19.39 -2.67
C GLY A 438 -24.75 20.73 -2.28
N HIS A 439 -24.66 21.07 -1.00
CA HIS A 439 -25.19 22.33 -0.48
C HIS A 439 -24.17 23.05 0.42
N ALA A 440 -24.17 24.38 0.39
CA ALA A 440 -23.23 25.23 1.15
C ALA A 440 -23.29 25.01 2.67
N LEU A 441 -24.42 24.52 3.20
CA LEU A 441 -24.59 24.18 4.61
C LEU A 441 -23.66 23.06 5.09
N LEU A 442 -23.15 22.20 4.20
CA LEU A 442 -22.10 21.24 4.56
C LEU A 442 -20.83 21.94 5.06
N GLY A 443 -20.48 23.11 4.50
CA GLY A 443 -19.35 23.91 4.95
C GLY A 443 -19.62 24.68 6.26
N ALA A 444 -20.87 24.71 6.73
CA ALA A 444 -21.27 25.44 7.93
C ALA A 444 -21.43 24.55 9.17
N ILE A 445 -21.17 23.24 9.05
CA ILE A 445 -21.19 22.28 10.17
C ILE A 445 -19.80 21.66 10.35
N THR A 446 -19.43 21.39 11.61
CA THR A 446 -18.16 20.73 11.89
C THR A 446 -18.20 19.26 11.49
N GLY A 447 -17.08 18.74 11.00
CA GLY A 447 -16.92 17.32 10.70
C GLY A 447 -17.65 16.81 9.45
N SER A 448 -18.27 17.66 8.62
CA SER A 448 -18.89 17.23 7.34
C SER A 448 -17.90 16.55 6.40
N GLY A 449 -16.68 17.07 6.29
CA GLY A 449 -15.60 16.46 5.53
C GLY A 449 -15.18 15.10 6.10
N CYS A 450 -15.13 14.95 7.42
CA CYS A 450 -14.84 13.68 8.08
C CYS A 450 -16.00 12.67 7.86
N ALA A 451 -17.24 13.16 7.92
CA ALA A 451 -18.45 12.38 7.68
C ALA A 451 -18.52 11.85 6.23
N LEU A 452 -18.04 12.62 5.26
CA LEU A 452 -17.84 12.12 3.90
C LEU A 452 -16.82 10.99 3.84
N GLY A 453 -15.76 11.05 4.66
CA GLY A 453 -14.79 9.96 4.78
C GLY A 453 -15.41 8.63 5.19
N VAL A 454 -16.33 8.65 6.18
CA VAL A 454 -17.07 7.43 6.57
C VAL A 454 -18.10 7.01 5.54
N ALA A 455 -18.81 7.94 4.90
CA ALA A 455 -19.77 7.61 3.84
C ALA A 455 -19.10 6.89 2.66
N VAL A 456 -17.92 7.36 2.26
CA VAL A 456 -17.09 6.72 1.24
C VAL A 456 -16.58 5.36 1.71
N ALA A 457 -16.11 5.23 2.95
CA ALA A 457 -15.68 3.94 3.50
C ALA A 457 -16.82 2.91 3.54
N THR A 458 -18.04 3.34 3.88
CA THR A 458 -19.24 2.50 3.84
C THR A 458 -19.52 2.00 2.42
N GLY A 459 -19.37 2.84 1.41
CA GLY A 459 -19.49 2.43 0.01
C GLY A 459 -18.44 1.44 -0.44
N LEU A 460 -17.19 1.64 -0.03
CA LEU A 460 -16.11 0.69 -0.29
C LEU A 460 -16.35 -0.64 0.43
N ALA A 461 -16.91 -0.62 1.64
CA ALA A 461 -17.33 -1.84 2.33
C ALA A 461 -18.44 -2.57 1.55
N ALA A 462 -19.43 -1.84 1.02
CA ALA A 462 -20.48 -2.40 0.18
C ALA A 462 -19.92 -3.05 -1.10
N ALA A 463 -18.91 -2.43 -1.73
CA ALA A 463 -18.19 -3.01 -2.87
C ALA A 463 -17.53 -4.36 -2.54
N CYS A 464 -16.87 -4.45 -1.37
CA CYS A 464 -16.30 -5.70 -0.88
C CYS A 464 -17.38 -6.76 -0.58
N LEU A 465 -18.52 -6.36 -0.01
CA LEU A 465 -19.64 -7.26 0.25
C LEU A 465 -20.22 -7.83 -1.05
N ALA A 466 -20.43 -6.98 -2.06
CA ALA A 466 -20.94 -7.37 -3.37
C ALA A 466 -19.98 -8.32 -4.14
N SER A 467 -18.68 -8.29 -3.81
CA SER A 467 -17.67 -9.15 -4.41
C SER A 467 -17.48 -10.50 -3.70
N GLN A 468 -18.18 -10.77 -2.59
CA GLN A 468 -18.05 -12.03 -1.86
C GLN A 468 -18.46 -13.23 -2.75
N GLY A 469 -17.60 -14.24 -2.82
CA GLY A 469 -17.83 -15.46 -3.61
C GLY A 469 -17.46 -15.36 -5.10
N SER A 470 -17.01 -14.19 -5.58
CA SER A 470 -16.52 -14.02 -6.95
C SER A 470 -14.99 -14.06 -7.02
N GLU A 471 -14.43 -14.52 -8.14
CA GLU A 471 -12.99 -14.41 -8.41
C GLU A 471 -12.63 -12.92 -8.61
N VAL A 472 -11.89 -12.34 -7.66
CA VAL A 472 -11.51 -10.93 -7.71
C VAL A 472 -10.21 -10.77 -8.51
N LYS A 473 -10.30 -10.08 -9.66
CA LYS A 473 -9.16 -9.85 -10.55
C LYS A 473 -8.55 -8.46 -10.32
N GLY A 474 -7.24 -8.33 -10.54
CA GLY A 474 -6.49 -7.08 -10.40
C GLY A 474 -5.46 -7.12 -9.27
N ALA A 475 -4.39 -6.33 -9.33
CA ALA A 475 -3.29 -6.47 -8.38
C ALA A 475 -3.62 -6.01 -6.96
N GLY A 476 -4.52 -5.04 -6.83
CA GLY A 476 -5.10 -4.59 -5.58
C GLY A 476 -6.02 -5.61 -4.94
N SER A 477 -6.47 -6.67 -5.65
CA SER A 477 -7.30 -7.72 -5.08
C SER A 477 -6.60 -8.52 -3.98
N SER A 478 -5.26 -8.52 -4.02
CA SER A 478 -4.40 -9.08 -2.97
C SER A 478 -4.37 -8.25 -1.69
N ILE A 479 -4.83 -6.99 -1.73
CA ILE A 479 -4.85 -6.04 -0.59
C ILE A 479 -6.28 -5.67 -0.19
N VAL A 480 -7.21 -5.59 -1.14
CA VAL A 480 -8.64 -5.32 -0.91
C VAL A 480 -9.47 -6.30 -1.74
N LYS A 481 -10.36 -7.06 -1.11
CA LYS A 481 -11.16 -8.09 -1.78
C LYS A 481 -12.42 -7.51 -2.47
N ALA A 482 -12.21 -6.67 -3.48
CA ALA A 482 -13.28 -6.09 -4.29
C ALA A 482 -12.86 -5.89 -5.75
N GLN A 483 -13.82 -5.92 -6.68
CA GLN A 483 -13.55 -5.55 -8.07
C GLN A 483 -13.17 -4.06 -8.17
N PRO A 484 -12.19 -3.69 -9.01
CA PRO A 484 -11.82 -2.29 -9.30
C PRO A 484 -13.01 -1.35 -9.56
N ASP A 485 -13.95 -1.78 -10.40
CA ASP A 485 -15.11 -0.98 -10.80
C ASP A 485 -16.07 -0.75 -9.64
N ASP A 486 -16.23 -1.77 -8.79
CA ASP A 486 -17.05 -1.69 -7.59
C ASP A 486 -16.42 -0.75 -6.55
N LEU A 487 -15.08 -0.70 -6.44
CA LEU A 487 -14.42 0.28 -5.57
C LEU A 487 -14.67 1.72 -6.04
N LEU A 488 -14.61 1.97 -7.35
CA LEU A 488 -14.90 3.29 -7.91
C LEU A 488 -16.38 3.67 -7.70
N ALA A 489 -17.30 2.75 -7.97
CA ALA A 489 -18.73 2.93 -7.72
C ALA A 489 -19.06 3.08 -6.22
N GLY A 490 -18.33 2.39 -5.35
CA GLY A 490 -18.45 2.49 -3.89
C GLY A 490 -17.98 3.85 -3.37
N ALA A 491 -16.89 4.38 -3.92
CA ALA A 491 -16.47 5.75 -3.62
C ALA A 491 -17.52 6.78 -4.10
N LEU A 492 -18.04 6.62 -5.32
CA LEU A 492 -19.11 7.47 -5.85
C LEU A 492 -20.39 7.39 -5.01
N PHE A 493 -20.76 6.20 -4.53
CA PHE A 493 -21.89 6.00 -3.61
C PHE A 493 -21.77 6.92 -2.38
N GLY A 494 -20.59 7.01 -1.77
CA GLY A 494 -20.40 7.83 -0.56
C GLY A 494 -20.55 9.32 -0.85
N ILE A 495 -20.01 9.77 -1.99
CA ILE A 495 -20.11 11.15 -2.47
C ILE A 495 -21.58 11.50 -2.74
N LEU A 496 -22.27 10.69 -3.55
CA LEU A 496 -23.67 10.92 -3.92
C LEU A 496 -24.59 10.90 -2.70
N SER A 497 -24.40 9.95 -1.78
CA SER A 497 -25.18 9.88 -0.54
C SER A 497 -25.11 11.19 0.24
N MET A 498 -23.91 11.68 0.52
CA MET A 498 -23.70 12.91 1.30
C MET A 498 -24.19 14.15 0.55
N THR A 499 -23.85 14.28 -0.72
CA THR A 499 -24.11 15.51 -1.48
C THR A 499 -25.59 15.63 -1.85
N ILE A 500 -26.25 14.55 -2.30
CA ILE A 500 -27.70 14.57 -2.60
C ILE A 500 -28.50 14.75 -1.30
N ALA A 501 -28.17 14.03 -0.22
CA ALA A 501 -28.86 14.20 1.05
C ALA A 501 -28.75 15.64 1.58
N SER A 502 -27.60 16.31 1.35
CA SER A 502 -27.44 17.72 1.73
C SER A 502 -28.34 18.67 0.96
N GLU A 503 -28.57 18.42 -0.34
CA GLU A 503 -29.50 19.22 -1.16
C GLU A 503 -30.94 19.02 -0.69
N LEU A 504 -31.34 17.77 -0.43
CA LEU A 504 -32.67 17.43 0.07
C LEU A 504 -32.93 18.02 1.45
N ALA A 505 -31.98 17.86 2.37
CA ALA A 505 -32.09 18.36 3.74
C ALA A 505 -32.20 19.89 3.76
N ALA A 506 -31.40 20.59 2.95
CA ALA A 506 -31.46 22.05 2.87
C ALA A 506 -32.79 22.57 2.30
N ALA A 507 -33.50 21.77 1.51
CA ALA A 507 -34.81 22.13 0.95
C ALA A 507 -35.97 21.90 1.93
N ARG A 508 -35.75 21.23 3.08
CA ARG A 508 -36.81 20.96 4.06
C ARG A 508 -37.23 22.25 4.78
N PRO A 509 -38.53 22.52 4.94
CA PRO A 509 -39.03 23.78 5.50
C PRO A 509 -38.62 24.02 6.97
N GLU A 510 -38.33 22.97 7.71
CA GLU A 510 -37.84 23.01 9.09
C GLU A 510 -36.35 23.40 9.21
N VAL A 511 -35.58 23.34 8.12
CA VAL A 511 -34.15 23.69 8.14
C VAL A 511 -33.97 25.20 8.04
N ARG A 512 -33.59 25.80 9.17
CA ARG A 512 -33.40 27.26 9.33
C ARG A 512 -31.93 27.68 9.41
N GLY A 513 -31.02 26.72 9.46
CA GLY A 513 -29.58 26.94 9.60
C GLY A 513 -28.82 25.67 9.97
N PRO A 514 -27.52 25.77 10.29
CA PRO A 514 -26.63 24.63 10.51
C PRO A 514 -27.09 23.66 11.61
N GLY A 515 -27.67 24.18 12.70
CA GLY A 515 -28.15 23.35 13.81
C GLY A 515 -29.31 22.43 13.43
N THR A 516 -30.31 22.94 12.72
CA THR A 516 -31.46 22.16 12.20
C THR A 516 -31.10 21.33 10.97
N PHE A 517 -30.01 21.68 10.29
CA PHE A 517 -29.53 20.97 9.11
C PHE A 517 -28.93 19.60 9.44
N ILE A 518 -28.22 19.45 10.57
CA ILE A 518 -27.58 18.17 10.94
C ILE A 518 -28.61 17.03 11.08
N PRO A 519 -29.71 17.17 11.85
CA PRO A 519 -30.73 16.12 11.93
C PRO A 519 -31.37 15.83 10.56
N ALA A 520 -31.71 16.88 9.80
CA ALA A 520 -32.30 16.73 8.48
C ALA A 520 -31.37 15.98 7.51
N LEU A 521 -30.06 16.25 7.55
CA LEU A 521 -29.07 15.54 6.75
C LEU A 521 -29.03 14.04 7.08
N LEU A 522 -29.07 13.69 8.37
CA LEU A 522 -29.08 12.30 8.82
C LEU A 522 -30.35 11.56 8.38
N ASP A 523 -31.51 12.22 8.48
CA ASP A 523 -32.77 11.67 7.97
C ASP A 523 -32.69 11.39 6.46
N GLU A 524 -32.26 12.37 5.66
CA GLU A 524 -32.18 12.22 4.21
C GLU A 524 -31.16 11.16 3.77
N LEU A 525 -30.07 10.99 4.52
CA LEU A 525 -29.13 9.88 4.32
C LEU A 525 -29.82 8.52 4.55
N SER A 526 -30.62 8.41 5.62
CA SER A 526 -31.34 7.17 5.93
C SER A 526 -32.44 6.83 4.91
N LEU A 527 -33.02 7.85 4.28
CA LEU A 527 -34.09 7.72 3.28
C LEU A 527 -33.58 7.55 1.85
N MET A 528 -32.27 7.68 1.62
CA MET A 528 -31.67 7.60 0.28
C MET A 528 -32.08 6.33 -0.46
N THR A 529 -32.30 6.35 -1.77
CA THR A 529 -32.62 5.14 -2.56
C THR A 529 -31.82 5.10 -3.87
N PRO A 530 -31.71 3.93 -4.52
CA PRO A 530 -31.11 3.85 -5.86
C PRO A 530 -31.77 4.78 -6.87
N GLU A 531 -33.09 4.95 -6.80
CA GLU A 531 -33.86 5.85 -7.67
C GLU A 531 -33.50 7.31 -7.40
N THR A 532 -33.28 7.68 -6.13
CA THR A 532 -32.80 9.02 -5.77
C THR A 532 -31.46 9.33 -6.43
N PHE A 533 -30.52 8.38 -6.45
CA PHE A 533 -29.26 8.55 -7.19
C PHE A 533 -29.50 8.77 -8.68
N ALA A 534 -30.28 7.89 -9.33
CA ALA A 534 -30.54 7.98 -10.76
C ALA A 534 -31.19 9.32 -11.16
N GLN A 535 -32.05 9.89 -10.31
CA GLN A 535 -32.76 11.14 -10.60
C GLN A 535 -31.97 12.41 -10.27
N ARG A 536 -31.10 12.37 -9.27
CA ARG A 536 -30.47 13.57 -8.70
C ARG A 536 -28.97 13.67 -8.97
N ALA A 537 -28.30 12.60 -9.37
CA ALA A 537 -26.86 12.60 -9.60
C ALA A 537 -26.47 13.57 -10.72
N LYS A 538 -25.57 14.51 -10.39
CA LYS A 538 -24.96 15.49 -11.30
C LYS A 538 -23.50 15.08 -11.51
N VAL A 539 -23.31 14.00 -12.27
CA VAL A 539 -22.01 13.34 -12.47
C VAL A 539 -21.57 13.45 -13.92
N ALA A 540 -20.28 13.68 -14.15
CA ALA A 540 -19.68 13.67 -15.49
C ALA A 540 -18.32 12.94 -15.49
N LEU A 541 -17.90 12.48 -16.68
CA LEU A 541 -16.54 11.97 -16.93
C LEU A 541 -15.73 13.07 -17.64
N GLU A 542 -14.49 13.30 -17.19
CA GLU A 542 -13.58 14.33 -17.73
C GLU A 542 -12.36 13.80 -18.49
#